data_AF-F0XCD1-F1
#
_entry.id   AF-F0XCD1-F1
#
_cell.length_a   1.000
_cell.length_b   1.000
_cell.length_c   1.000
_cell.angle_alpha   90.00
_cell.angle_beta   90.00
_cell.angle_gamma   90.00
#
_symmetry.space_group_name_H-M   'P 1'
#
loop_
_entity.id
_entity.type
_entity.pdbx_description
1 polymer ?
#
loop_
_entity_poly.entity_id
_entity_poly.type
_entity_poly.pdbx_seq_one_letter_code
_entity_poly.pdbx_strand_id
1 'polypeptide(L)'
;MDDAKKLASWKESWKDWVNNSAHSQEAKRILKETGPRVIMEGVSDFVAQEFQAMKGTKGARNGTDVQESLNSMTLEELREHVKGDIPRLDGGVEQWKANRQHGAKKISKKVVEFVDDFDSFLAGFSGIVEVVKLVDNQYGGTASAVLFIMFATVKAKALNDKAILSSMKLLAHRLPDLDIYYQVYADDILAKMLSKAYVDVILFAQKATNYFQGRGLGRVVKGFTQPTVYADLEQSMLRNFQDIRYRCNALVSQRISELSQSNTNINDENESRKLRKKLLRSGHSEPLPKSTRNTQLDNHARLLAHNFDQYRNMFTTMTVAKLQSTPEYRDWSAAQSSMLILYGNNNTECTHPPQSWLSLVGVEYTQQLIRQSVDSAITGAKTNDLDNFIVAHVVGQRGDKHIGAEEALEAIADQIIEQQRCVLRRRSAADHITFLADSPTLEGRAQLLLAILDQCPPRPVFVLIDRLDLCAEDKTSRVITLLMNLVQLAKGRLKILLVFRKEVWDVDSRRDLIEKEWLVSKKLVLLRRDQL
;
A
#
# COMPACT_ATOMS: atom_id res chain seq x y z
N MET A 1 -12.53 20.83 12.03
CA MET A 1 -12.84 21.06 10.60
C MET A 1 -12.44 19.85 9.74
N ASP A 2 -11.39 19.11 10.11
CA ASP A 2 -10.98 17.88 9.39
C ASP A 2 -11.95 16.70 9.52
N ASP A 3 -12.61 16.52 10.66
CA ASP A 3 -13.52 15.38 10.85
C ASP A 3 -14.81 15.50 10.01
N ALA A 4 -15.31 16.71 9.81
CA ALA A 4 -16.46 16.97 8.94
C ALA A 4 -16.13 16.74 7.46
N LYS A 5 -14.91 17.07 7.02
CA LYS A 5 -14.43 16.80 5.65
C LYS A 5 -14.20 15.30 5.43
N LYS A 6 -13.66 14.59 6.41
CA LYS A 6 -13.54 13.12 6.38
C LYS A 6 -14.92 12.46 6.29
N LEU A 7 -15.89 12.91 7.08
CA LEU A 7 -17.26 12.40 7.03
C LEU A 7 -17.94 12.65 5.67
N ALA A 8 -17.71 13.82 5.05
CA ALA A 8 -18.28 14.16 3.74
C ALA A 8 -17.67 13.34 2.60
N SER A 9 -16.34 13.28 2.51
CA SER A 9 -15.61 12.47 1.52
C SER A 9 -15.95 10.97 1.67
N TRP A 10 -16.16 10.52 2.90
CA TRP A 10 -16.61 9.17 3.20
C TRP A 10 -18.03 8.90 2.68
N LYS A 11 -19.00 9.79 2.93
CA LYS A 11 -20.38 9.67 2.40
C LYS A 11 -20.40 9.60 0.87
N GLU A 12 -19.50 10.29 0.19
CA GLU A 12 -19.34 10.24 -1.27
C GLU A 12 -18.77 8.92 -1.76
N SER A 13 -17.67 8.44 -1.16
CA SER A 13 -17.11 7.11 -1.46
C SER A 13 -18.16 6.00 -1.25
N TRP A 14 -19.04 6.19 -0.27
CA TRP A 14 -20.14 5.28 0.01
C TRP A 14 -21.26 5.30 -1.03
N LYS A 15 -21.74 6.49 -1.41
CA LYS A 15 -22.69 6.62 -2.52
C LYS A 15 -22.15 5.97 -3.79
N ASP A 16 -20.86 6.14 -4.04
CA ASP A 16 -20.22 5.59 -5.23
C ASP A 16 -20.15 4.06 -5.19
N TRP A 17 -19.70 3.46 -4.07
CA TRP A 17 -19.69 2.00 -3.91
C TRP A 17 -21.11 1.39 -3.96
N VAL A 18 -22.08 1.99 -3.26
CA VAL A 18 -23.47 1.49 -3.22
C VAL A 18 -24.12 1.54 -4.60
N ASN A 19 -23.84 2.57 -5.39
CA ASN A 19 -24.46 2.73 -6.69
C ASN A 19 -23.76 1.90 -7.77
N ASN A 20 -22.43 1.77 -7.68
CA ASN A 20 -21.63 1.28 -8.80
C ASN A 20 -20.96 -0.09 -8.57
N SER A 21 -20.96 -0.64 -7.36
CA SER A 21 -20.33 -1.96 -7.12
C SER A 21 -21.30 -3.11 -7.42
N ALA A 22 -20.83 -4.10 -8.19
CA ALA A 22 -21.57 -5.35 -8.45
C ALA A 22 -21.95 -6.08 -7.16
N HIS A 23 -21.19 -5.85 -6.09
CA HIS A 23 -21.37 -6.47 -4.79
C HIS A 23 -22.47 -5.78 -3.96
N SER A 24 -22.63 -4.47 -4.10
CA SER A 24 -23.78 -3.72 -3.58
C SER A 24 -25.07 -4.19 -4.24
N GLN A 25 -25.05 -4.41 -5.56
CA GLN A 25 -26.20 -4.96 -6.28
C GLN A 25 -26.55 -6.37 -5.81
N GLU A 26 -25.56 -7.20 -5.49
CA GLU A 26 -25.76 -8.52 -4.88
C GLU A 26 -26.31 -8.44 -3.45
N ALA A 27 -25.83 -7.50 -2.62
CA ALA A 27 -26.36 -7.28 -1.27
C ALA A 27 -27.81 -6.78 -1.32
N LYS A 28 -28.12 -5.85 -2.25
CA LYS A 28 -29.49 -5.40 -2.56
C LYS A 28 -30.35 -6.57 -3.05
N ARG A 29 -29.80 -7.46 -3.88
CA ARG A 29 -30.48 -8.67 -4.35
C ARG A 29 -30.76 -9.63 -3.19
N ILE A 30 -29.78 -9.94 -2.34
CA ILE A 30 -29.98 -10.78 -1.15
C ILE A 30 -31.02 -10.14 -0.23
N LEU A 31 -30.96 -8.83 0.03
CA LEU A 31 -31.99 -8.11 0.81
C LEU A 31 -33.37 -8.16 0.16
N LYS A 32 -33.44 -8.20 -1.18
CA LYS A 32 -34.68 -8.33 -1.95
C LYS A 32 -35.23 -9.76 -2.02
N GLU A 33 -34.35 -10.75 -2.06
CA GLU A 33 -34.67 -12.18 -2.14
C GLU A 33 -34.92 -12.81 -0.77
N THR A 34 -34.21 -12.36 0.27
CA THR A 34 -34.34 -12.83 1.67
C THR A 34 -35.16 -11.90 2.56
N GLY A 35 -35.33 -10.64 2.15
CA GLY A 35 -36.18 -9.70 2.86
C GLY A 35 -37.62 -10.19 2.82
N PRO A 36 -38.29 -10.34 3.97
CA PRO A 36 -39.69 -10.73 3.97
C PRO A 36 -40.48 -9.68 3.17
N ARG A 37 -41.35 -10.11 2.24
CA ARG A 37 -42.56 -9.32 1.96
C ARG A 37 -43.24 -9.17 3.31
N VAL A 38 -43.17 -7.98 3.90
CA VAL A 38 -43.70 -7.71 5.23
C VAL A 38 -45.22 -7.76 5.13
N ILE A 39 -45.79 -8.97 5.25
CA ILE A 39 -47.22 -9.16 5.46
C ILE A 39 -47.39 -9.13 6.98
N MET A 40 -47.71 -7.96 7.56
CA MET A 40 -48.10 -7.89 8.98
C MET A 40 -49.60 -8.16 9.14
N GLU A 41 -50.05 -9.31 8.66
CA GLU A 41 -51.38 -9.80 9.02
C GLU A 41 -51.37 -10.17 10.51
N GLY A 42 -52.11 -9.39 11.32
CA GLY A 42 -52.31 -9.69 12.73
C GLY A 42 -51.73 -8.70 13.74
N VAL A 43 -51.38 -7.47 13.35
CA VAL A 43 -51.14 -6.38 14.32
C VAL A 43 -52.41 -6.22 15.16
N SER A 44 -52.37 -6.68 16.42
CA SER A 44 -53.58 -6.72 17.25
C SER A 44 -54.17 -5.33 17.46
N ASP A 45 -55.50 -5.24 17.55
CA ASP A 45 -56.24 -4.00 17.81
C ASP A 45 -55.70 -3.21 19.01
N PHE A 46 -55.04 -3.88 19.97
CA PHE A 46 -54.34 -3.24 21.08
C PHE A 46 -53.13 -2.40 20.64
N VAL A 47 -52.28 -2.89 19.73
CA VAL A 47 -51.14 -2.12 19.20
C VAL A 47 -51.64 -0.97 18.35
N ALA A 48 -52.72 -1.18 17.58
CA ALA A 48 -53.39 -0.12 16.83
C ALA A 48 -54.06 0.91 17.74
N GLN A 49 -54.67 0.51 18.87
CA GLN A 49 -55.24 1.40 19.88
C GLN A 49 -54.17 2.17 20.66
N GLU A 50 -53.06 1.54 21.05
CA GLU A 50 -51.93 2.22 21.66
C GLU A 50 -51.31 3.22 20.67
N PHE A 51 -51.21 2.84 19.37
CA PHE A 51 -50.80 3.76 18.30
C PHE A 51 -51.79 4.92 18.14
N GLN A 52 -53.11 4.67 18.13
CA GLN A 52 -54.15 5.70 18.05
C GLN A 52 -54.14 6.65 19.26
N ALA A 53 -53.95 6.10 20.46
CA ALA A 53 -53.81 6.87 21.70
C ALA A 53 -52.53 7.73 21.67
N MET A 54 -51.46 7.20 21.10
CA MET A 54 -50.22 7.95 20.87
C MET A 54 -50.32 8.95 19.71
N LYS A 55 -51.23 8.80 18.75
CA LYS A 55 -51.32 9.69 17.57
C LYS A 55 -52.24 10.90 17.76
N GLY A 56 -53.15 10.90 18.72
CA GLY A 56 -54.13 11.99 18.91
C GLY A 56 -54.95 12.35 17.65
N THR A 57 -54.96 11.48 16.63
CA THR A 57 -55.55 11.73 15.32
C THR A 57 -56.64 10.70 15.07
N LYS A 58 -57.87 11.20 14.89
CA LYS A 58 -59.06 10.42 14.53
C LYS A 58 -58.92 9.98 13.06
N GLY A 59 -58.49 8.74 12.78
CA GLY A 59 -58.34 8.32 11.38
C GLY A 59 -58.14 6.82 11.12
N ALA A 60 -57.04 6.22 11.55
CA ALA A 60 -56.65 4.87 11.13
C ALA A 60 -57.28 3.79 12.02
N ARG A 61 -58.16 2.92 11.51
CA ARG A 61 -59.02 2.03 12.32
C ARG A 61 -58.46 0.63 12.58
N ASN A 62 -57.36 0.22 11.94
CA ASN A 62 -56.73 -1.08 12.14
C ASN A 62 -55.21 -1.06 11.85
N GLY A 63 -54.50 -2.12 12.24
CA GLY A 63 -53.04 -2.21 12.09
C GLY A 63 -52.53 -2.22 10.64
N THR A 64 -53.40 -2.54 9.68
CA THR A 64 -53.14 -2.45 8.24
C THR A 64 -53.06 -0.99 7.75
N ASP A 65 -53.89 -0.08 8.26
CA ASP A 65 -53.82 1.35 7.94
C ASP A 65 -52.49 1.99 8.40
N VAL A 66 -51.96 1.56 9.55
CA VAL A 66 -50.68 2.05 10.09
C VAL A 66 -49.52 1.60 9.22
N GLN A 67 -49.59 0.38 8.70
CA GLN A 67 -48.57 -0.17 7.80
C GLN A 67 -48.62 0.48 6.41
N GLU A 68 -49.81 0.67 5.83
CA GLU A 68 -49.95 1.41 4.56
C GLU A 68 -49.47 2.85 4.70
N SER A 69 -49.78 3.50 5.82
CA SER A 69 -49.33 4.86 6.13
C SER A 69 -47.81 4.97 6.31
N LEU A 70 -47.15 4.00 6.96
CA LEU A 70 -45.69 3.98 7.10
C LEU A 70 -44.99 3.66 5.78
N ASN A 71 -45.61 2.83 4.94
CA ASN A 71 -45.10 2.49 3.61
C ASN A 71 -45.30 3.61 2.58
N SER A 72 -46.28 4.50 2.79
CA SER A 72 -46.57 5.65 1.91
C SER A 72 -45.83 6.93 2.30
N MET A 73 -45.19 6.98 3.47
CA MET A 73 -44.46 8.16 3.94
C MET A 73 -43.13 8.33 3.21
N THR A 74 -42.82 9.57 2.87
CA THR A 74 -41.50 9.96 2.37
C THR A 74 -40.46 9.93 3.50
N LEU A 75 -39.18 9.95 3.14
CA LEU A 75 -38.05 9.82 4.05
C LEU A 75 -38.04 10.92 5.13
N GLU A 76 -38.28 12.17 4.73
CA GLU A 76 -38.37 13.33 5.62
C GLU A 76 -39.58 13.23 6.56
N GLU A 77 -40.71 12.71 6.08
CA GLU A 77 -41.93 12.51 6.89
C GLU A 77 -41.74 11.40 7.93
N LEU A 78 -41.09 10.29 7.57
CA LEU A 78 -40.78 9.21 8.51
C LEU A 78 -39.75 9.67 9.56
N ARG A 79 -38.80 10.53 9.17
CA ARG A 79 -37.79 11.09 10.07
C ARG A 79 -38.38 12.09 11.05
N GLU A 80 -39.25 12.99 10.59
CA GLU A 80 -40.02 13.89 11.46
C GLU A 80 -41.02 13.12 12.32
N HIS A 81 -41.59 12.02 11.82
CA HIS A 81 -42.43 11.13 12.61
C HIS A 81 -41.65 10.45 13.74
N VAL A 82 -40.49 9.84 13.45
CA VAL A 82 -39.63 9.21 14.45
C VAL A 82 -39.05 10.23 15.43
N LYS A 83 -38.59 11.40 14.95
CA LYS A 83 -38.13 12.49 15.84
C LYS A 83 -39.25 13.05 16.70
N GLY A 84 -40.47 13.13 16.19
CA GLY A 84 -41.65 13.56 16.95
C GLY A 84 -42.10 12.51 17.96
N ASP A 85 -41.85 11.24 17.69
CA ASP A 85 -42.23 10.12 18.56
C ASP A 85 -41.24 9.88 19.70
N ILE A 86 -39.95 10.22 19.54
CA ILE A 86 -38.93 10.08 20.60
C ILE A 86 -39.31 10.85 21.88
N PRO A 87 -39.59 12.17 21.86
CA PRO A 87 -40.03 12.91 23.05
C PRO A 87 -41.38 12.42 23.61
N ARG A 88 -42.28 11.89 22.75
CA ARG A 88 -43.56 11.32 23.18
C ARG A 88 -43.38 9.97 23.87
N LEU A 89 -42.41 9.18 23.43
CA LEU A 89 -42.00 7.95 24.09
C LEU A 89 -41.35 8.25 25.43
N ASP A 90 -40.46 9.24 25.50
CA ASP A 90 -39.86 9.69 26.76
C ASP A 90 -40.94 10.20 27.72
N GLY A 91 -41.85 11.04 27.24
CA GLY A 91 -43.02 11.47 28.00
C GLY A 91 -43.91 10.32 28.44
N GLY A 92 -44.11 9.31 27.59
CA GLY A 92 -44.85 8.09 27.91
C GLY A 92 -44.10 7.17 28.89
N VAL A 93 -42.76 7.12 28.86
CA VAL A 93 -41.91 6.46 29.85
C VAL A 93 -42.08 7.15 31.20
N GLU A 94 -41.99 8.48 31.26
CA GLU A 94 -42.12 9.25 32.49
C GLU A 94 -43.54 9.22 33.06
N GLN A 95 -44.57 9.35 32.22
CA GLN A 95 -45.97 9.23 32.63
C GLN A 95 -46.31 7.81 33.09
N TRP A 96 -45.76 6.78 32.44
CA TRP A 96 -45.92 5.41 32.89
C TRP A 96 -45.17 5.12 34.19
N LYS A 97 -43.95 5.67 34.36
CA LYS A 97 -43.20 5.63 35.62
C LYS A 97 -44.03 6.27 36.73
N ALA A 98 -44.63 7.42 36.49
CA ALA A 98 -45.51 8.12 37.43
C ALA A 98 -46.79 7.32 37.76
N ASN A 99 -47.50 6.81 36.74
CA ASN A 99 -48.74 6.04 36.91
C ASN A 99 -48.53 4.71 37.67
N ARG A 100 -47.32 4.14 37.65
CA ARG A 100 -46.97 2.91 38.38
C ARG A 100 -46.15 3.12 39.65
N GLN A 101 -45.70 4.34 39.94
CA GLN A 101 -45.20 4.72 41.27
C GLN A 101 -46.33 4.81 42.30
N HIS A 102 -47.59 4.96 41.87
CA HIS A 102 -48.76 5.12 42.76
C HIS A 102 -49.77 3.97 42.72
N GLY A 103 -49.56 2.94 41.88
CA GLY A 103 -50.45 1.77 41.76
C GLY A 103 -49.89 0.50 42.42
N ALA A 104 -50.77 -0.47 42.75
CA ALA A 104 -50.44 -1.75 43.40
C ALA A 104 -49.42 -2.65 42.66
N LYS A 105 -48.98 -2.27 41.45
CA LYS A 105 -47.95 -2.95 40.67
C LYS A 105 -46.68 -2.10 40.65
N LYS A 106 -45.90 -2.18 41.74
CA LYS A 106 -44.57 -1.57 41.88
C LYS A 106 -43.71 -1.89 40.65
N ILE A 107 -43.10 -0.88 40.05
CA ILE A 107 -42.14 -1.05 38.96
C ILE A 107 -40.97 -1.88 39.50
N SER A 108 -40.78 -3.09 38.97
CA SER A 108 -39.62 -3.89 39.32
C SER A 108 -38.38 -3.26 38.69
N LYS A 109 -37.27 -3.19 39.44
CA LYS A 109 -35.95 -2.72 38.99
C LYS A 109 -35.56 -3.21 37.58
N LYS A 110 -35.97 -4.44 37.23
CA LYS A 110 -35.71 -5.09 35.93
C LYS A 110 -36.30 -4.36 34.72
N VAL A 111 -37.39 -3.60 34.88
CA VAL A 111 -37.98 -2.85 33.75
C VAL A 111 -37.20 -1.58 33.48
N VAL A 112 -36.69 -0.94 34.52
CA VAL A 112 -35.82 0.24 34.39
C VAL A 112 -34.51 -0.19 33.72
N GLU A 113 -33.87 -1.25 34.22
CA GLU A 113 -32.66 -1.82 33.63
C GLU A 113 -32.86 -2.21 32.14
N PHE A 114 -34.05 -2.72 31.78
CA PHE A 114 -34.37 -3.02 30.38
C PHE A 114 -34.48 -1.76 29.51
N VAL A 115 -35.12 -0.69 29.99
CA VAL A 115 -35.25 0.55 29.23
C VAL A 115 -33.88 1.16 28.96
N ASP A 116 -32.97 1.14 29.93
CA ASP A 116 -31.61 1.64 29.78
C ASP A 116 -30.78 0.77 28.79
N ASP A 117 -30.89 -0.56 28.90
CA ASP A 117 -30.24 -1.50 27.97
C ASP A 117 -30.79 -1.33 26.53
N PHE A 118 -32.09 -1.01 26.39
CA PHE A 118 -32.72 -0.81 25.09
C PHE A 118 -32.42 0.54 24.46
N ASP A 119 -32.34 1.61 25.27
CA ASP A 119 -31.95 2.93 24.78
C ASP A 119 -30.52 2.88 24.23
N SER A 120 -29.63 2.16 24.92
CA SER A 120 -28.28 1.84 24.44
C SER A 120 -28.29 1.03 23.13
N PHE A 121 -29.20 0.06 23.01
CA PHE A 121 -29.41 -0.70 21.78
C PHE A 121 -29.86 0.20 20.62
N LEU A 122 -30.84 1.09 20.84
CA LEU A 122 -31.33 2.01 19.81
C LEU A 122 -30.27 3.00 19.38
N ALA A 123 -29.48 3.51 20.31
CA ALA A 123 -28.36 4.40 19.99
C ALA A 123 -27.37 3.71 19.05
N GLY A 124 -26.98 2.46 19.35
CA GLY A 124 -26.13 1.66 18.46
C GLY A 124 -26.81 1.32 17.13
N PHE A 125 -28.11 1.00 17.14
CA PHE A 125 -28.87 0.64 15.95
C PHE A 125 -29.20 1.84 15.05
N SER A 126 -29.29 3.06 15.59
CA SER A 126 -29.60 4.28 14.84
C SER A 126 -28.54 4.58 13.76
N GLY A 127 -27.26 4.47 14.09
CA GLY A 127 -26.17 4.61 13.11
C GLY A 127 -26.27 3.60 11.96
N ILE A 128 -26.76 2.41 12.26
CA ILE A 128 -26.94 1.30 11.31
C ILE A 128 -28.13 1.54 10.39
N VAL A 129 -29.24 2.07 10.92
CA VAL A 129 -30.40 2.48 10.14
C VAL A 129 -30.00 3.52 9.09
N GLU A 130 -29.11 4.46 9.45
CA GLU A 130 -28.59 5.44 8.49
C GLU A 130 -27.79 4.79 7.35
N VAL A 131 -27.04 3.72 7.64
CA VAL A 131 -26.30 2.94 6.63
C VAL A 131 -27.23 2.15 5.71
N VAL A 132 -28.22 1.44 6.27
CA VAL A 132 -29.20 0.67 5.49
C VAL A 132 -30.05 1.59 4.61
N LYS A 133 -30.36 2.81 5.09
CA LYS A 133 -31.03 3.86 4.30
C LYS A 133 -30.24 4.28 3.06
N LEU A 134 -28.90 4.30 3.12
CA LEU A 134 -28.06 4.61 1.97
C LEU A 134 -28.10 3.51 0.90
N VAL A 135 -28.32 2.25 1.31
CA VAL A 135 -28.41 1.09 0.42
C VAL A 135 -29.79 1.00 -0.23
N ASP A 136 -30.87 1.15 0.54
CA ASP A 136 -32.24 1.21 0.05
C ASP A 136 -33.17 1.89 1.06
N ASN A 137 -33.79 2.99 0.63
CA ASN A 137 -34.68 3.82 1.45
C ASN A 137 -35.87 3.04 2.04
N GLN A 138 -36.34 1.96 1.40
CA GLN A 138 -37.51 1.19 1.86
C GLN A 138 -37.18 0.26 3.03
N TYR A 139 -35.99 -0.35 3.03
CA TYR A 139 -35.59 -1.29 4.08
C TYR A 139 -35.19 -0.58 5.36
N GLY A 140 -34.57 0.60 5.26
CA GLY A 140 -34.20 1.43 6.42
C GLY A 140 -35.41 1.86 7.26
N GLY A 141 -36.50 2.26 6.60
CA GLY A 141 -37.76 2.62 7.27
C GLY A 141 -38.44 1.40 7.92
N THR A 142 -38.50 0.28 7.20
CA THR A 142 -39.08 -0.98 7.69
C THR A 142 -38.35 -1.51 8.92
N ALA A 143 -37.02 -1.53 8.90
CA ALA A 143 -36.21 -1.98 10.03
C ALA A 143 -36.43 -1.14 11.29
N SER A 144 -36.51 0.19 11.14
CA SER A 144 -36.82 1.10 12.24
C SER A 144 -38.21 0.85 12.83
N ALA A 145 -39.21 0.67 11.96
CA ALA A 145 -40.59 0.38 12.39
C ALA A 145 -40.69 -0.96 13.14
N VAL A 146 -40.06 -2.02 12.63
CA VAL A 146 -40.06 -3.35 13.28
C VAL A 146 -39.43 -3.29 14.67
N LEU A 147 -38.32 -2.56 14.83
CA LEU A 147 -37.67 -2.42 16.14
C LEU A 147 -38.44 -1.54 17.11
N PHE A 148 -39.10 -0.51 16.60
CA PHE A 148 -39.99 0.32 17.40
C PHE A 148 -41.19 -0.49 17.92
N ILE A 149 -41.80 -1.30 17.05
CA ILE A 149 -42.90 -2.19 17.46
C ILE A 149 -42.39 -3.23 18.46
N MET A 150 -41.21 -3.81 18.22
CA MET A 150 -40.57 -4.71 19.18
C MET A 150 -40.40 -4.02 20.54
N PHE A 151 -39.90 -2.79 20.58
CA PHE A 151 -39.74 -2.04 21.81
C PHE A 151 -41.05 -1.86 22.57
N ALA A 152 -42.07 -1.32 21.89
CA ALA A 152 -43.38 -1.09 22.49
C ALA A 152 -43.96 -2.41 23.05
N THR A 153 -43.76 -3.50 22.31
CA THR A 153 -44.30 -4.80 22.68
C THR A 153 -43.53 -5.45 23.84
N VAL A 154 -42.19 -5.36 23.85
CA VAL A 154 -41.32 -5.83 24.93
C VAL A 154 -41.55 -5.00 26.19
N LYS A 155 -41.61 -3.66 26.09
CA LYS A 155 -41.94 -2.76 27.21
C LYS A 155 -43.29 -3.08 27.86
N ALA A 156 -44.29 -3.46 27.06
CA ALA A 156 -45.61 -3.82 27.57
C ALA A 156 -45.69 -5.22 28.21
N LYS A 157 -44.83 -6.17 27.80
CA LYS A 157 -45.04 -7.61 28.07
C LYS A 157 -43.82 -8.39 28.60
N ALA A 158 -42.62 -7.80 28.62
CA ALA A 158 -41.36 -8.54 28.84
C ALA A 158 -40.96 -8.80 30.28
N LEU A 159 -41.79 -8.42 31.26
CA LEU A 159 -41.50 -8.71 32.68
C LEU A 159 -41.27 -10.19 33.00
N ASN A 160 -41.71 -11.11 32.12
CA ASN A 160 -41.68 -12.54 32.37
C ASN A 160 -40.72 -13.36 31.48
N ASP A 161 -40.05 -12.78 30.47
CA ASP A 161 -39.29 -13.58 29.48
C ASP A 161 -37.79 -13.21 29.43
N LYS A 162 -36.99 -13.96 30.19
CA LYS A 162 -35.55 -13.69 30.36
C LYS A 162 -34.72 -13.96 29.10
N ALA A 163 -35.15 -14.87 28.23
CA ALA A 163 -34.36 -15.28 27.06
C ALA A 163 -34.25 -14.13 26.05
N ILE A 164 -35.38 -13.54 25.66
CA ILE A 164 -35.42 -12.41 24.72
C ILE A 164 -34.66 -11.20 25.29
N LEU A 165 -34.81 -10.92 26.60
CA LEU A 165 -34.07 -9.85 27.27
C LEU A 165 -32.54 -10.07 27.22
N SER A 166 -32.09 -11.31 27.43
CA SER A 166 -30.67 -11.68 27.35
C SER A 166 -30.11 -11.47 25.94
N SER A 167 -30.80 -11.97 24.91
CA SER A 167 -30.35 -11.81 23.52
C SER A 167 -30.36 -10.33 23.09
N MET A 168 -31.33 -9.53 23.55
CA MET A 168 -31.35 -8.08 23.30
C MET A 168 -30.17 -7.37 23.96
N LYS A 169 -29.84 -7.70 25.20
CA LYS A 169 -28.70 -7.09 25.92
C LYS A 169 -27.37 -7.42 25.23
N LEU A 170 -27.23 -8.64 24.76
CA LEU A 170 -26.08 -9.09 23.96
C LEU A 170 -25.97 -8.30 22.65
N LEU A 171 -27.08 -8.09 21.95
CA LEU A 171 -27.12 -7.28 20.73
C LEU A 171 -26.76 -5.82 20.99
N ALA A 172 -27.28 -5.24 22.06
CA ALA A 172 -26.98 -3.86 22.48
C ALA A 172 -25.47 -3.63 22.65
N HIS A 173 -24.76 -4.62 23.19
CA HIS A 173 -23.31 -4.56 23.38
C HIS A 173 -22.51 -4.74 22.09
N ARG A 174 -23.06 -5.40 21.06
CA ARG A 174 -22.32 -5.77 19.84
C ARG A 174 -22.57 -4.84 18.66
N LEU A 175 -23.72 -4.19 18.61
CA LEU A 175 -24.07 -3.30 17.49
C LEU A 175 -23.15 -2.07 17.37
N PRO A 176 -22.69 -1.43 18.46
CA PRO A 176 -21.73 -0.33 18.35
C PRO A 176 -20.40 -0.75 17.71
N ASP A 177 -19.93 -1.98 17.97
CA ASP A 177 -18.70 -2.52 17.38
C ASP A 177 -18.82 -2.59 15.84
N LEU A 178 -20.02 -2.89 15.33
CA LEU A 178 -20.26 -3.00 13.89
C LEU A 178 -20.11 -1.66 13.17
N ASP A 179 -20.57 -0.57 13.78
CA ASP A 179 -20.41 0.79 13.23
C ASP A 179 -18.92 1.16 13.15
N ILE A 180 -18.14 0.84 14.18
CA ILE A 180 -16.69 1.05 14.19
C ILE A 180 -16.01 0.23 13.09
N TYR A 181 -16.33 -1.06 12.97
CA TYR A 181 -15.75 -1.93 11.94
C TYR A 181 -16.05 -1.45 10.53
N TYR A 182 -17.25 -0.96 10.33
CA TYR A 182 -17.70 -0.41 9.07
C TYR A 182 -17.02 0.92 8.71
N GLN A 183 -16.81 1.81 9.69
CA GLN A 183 -16.12 3.09 9.48
C GLN A 183 -14.62 2.90 9.15
N VAL A 184 -13.99 1.86 9.72
CA VAL A 184 -12.55 1.67 9.61
C VAL A 184 -12.14 0.87 8.36
N TYR A 185 -12.96 -0.07 7.88
CA TYR A 185 -12.58 -1.00 6.81
C TYR A 185 -13.51 -0.95 5.59
N ALA A 186 -12.96 -0.51 4.44
CA ALA A 186 -13.60 -0.67 3.13
C ALA A 186 -13.30 -2.09 2.59
N ASP A 187 -14.01 -3.10 3.07
CA ASP A 187 -13.87 -4.50 2.65
C ASP A 187 -15.24 -5.08 2.24
N ASP A 188 -15.33 -5.58 1.01
CA ASP A 188 -16.60 -6.08 0.44
C ASP A 188 -17.14 -7.30 1.20
N ILE A 189 -16.24 -8.17 1.67
CA ILE A 189 -16.61 -9.37 2.42
C ILE A 189 -17.17 -8.95 3.79
N LEU A 190 -16.49 -8.05 4.48
CA LEU A 190 -16.96 -7.48 5.74
C LEU A 190 -18.31 -6.78 5.58
N ALA A 191 -18.52 -6.01 4.51
CA ALA A 191 -19.80 -5.35 4.24
C ALA A 191 -20.96 -6.37 4.08
N LYS A 192 -20.71 -7.51 3.40
CA LYS A 192 -21.69 -8.60 3.28
C LYS A 192 -21.99 -9.25 4.64
N MET A 193 -20.95 -9.48 5.44
CA MET A 193 -21.10 -10.08 6.78
C MET A 193 -21.87 -9.16 7.73
N LEU A 194 -21.56 -7.86 7.71
CA LEU A 194 -22.29 -6.82 8.44
C LEU A 194 -23.76 -6.79 8.02
N SER A 195 -24.03 -6.77 6.71
CA SER A 195 -25.39 -6.80 6.17
C SER A 195 -26.18 -8.02 6.66
N LYS A 196 -25.55 -9.21 6.66
CA LYS A 196 -26.16 -10.44 7.16
C LYS A 196 -26.45 -10.36 8.67
N ALA A 197 -25.52 -9.83 9.47
CA ALA A 197 -25.75 -9.64 10.91
C ALA A 197 -26.94 -8.70 11.16
N TYR A 198 -27.12 -7.65 10.35
CA TYR A 198 -28.28 -6.76 10.47
C TYR A 198 -29.60 -7.41 10.09
N VAL A 199 -29.62 -8.22 9.03
CA VAL A 199 -30.79 -9.02 8.66
C VAL A 199 -31.19 -9.93 9.83
N ASP A 200 -30.24 -10.59 10.47
CA ASP A 200 -30.53 -11.46 11.62
C ASP A 200 -31.14 -10.68 12.79
N VAL A 201 -30.68 -9.45 13.07
CA VAL A 201 -31.26 -8.58 14.12
C VAL A 201 -32.70 -8.17 13.79
N ILE A 202 -32.99 -7.83 12.53
CA ILE A 202 -34.34 -7.48 12.09
C ILE A 202 -35.26 -8.70 12.21
N LEU A 203 -34.81 -9.88 11.77
CA LEU A 203 -35.57 -11.12 11.88
C LEU A 203 -35.82 -11.50 13.34
N PHE A 204 -34.82 -11.31 14.21
CA PHE A 204 -34.97 -11.50 15.65
C PHE A 204 -36.05 -10.56 16.21
N ALA A 205 -35.99 -9.27 15.87
CA ALA A 205 -36.95 -8.27 16.33
C ALA A 205 -38.38 -8.56 15.86
N GLN A 206 -38.54 -8.98 14.61
CA GLN A 206 -39.83 -9.38 14.05
C GLN A 206 -40.39 -10.60 14.77
N LYS A 207 -39.59 -11.66 14.96
CA LYS A 207 -40.02 -12.87 15.66
C LYS A 207 -40.34 -12.59 17.13
N ALA A 208 -39.56 -11.78 17.82
CA ALA A 208 -39.84 -11.36 19.19
C ALA A 208 -41.18 -10.61 19.28
N THR A 209 -41.42 -9.68 18.36
CA THR A 209 -42.68 -8.93 18.26
C THR A 209 -43.88 -9.86 18.09
N ASN A 210 -43.82 -10.77 17.12
CA ASN A 210 -44.90 -11.72 16.82
C ASN A 210 -45.23 -12.60 18.03
N TYR A 211 -44.21 -13.06 18.76
CA TYR A 211 -44.39 -13.84 19.97
C TYR A 211 -45.12 -13.06 21.06
N PHE A 212 -44.74 -11.81 21.30
CA PHE A 212 -45.43 -11.01 22.31
C PHE A 212 -46.84 -10.59 21.87
N GLN A 213 -47.14 -10.49 20.56
CA GLN A 213 -48.48 -10.16 20.06
C GLN A 213 -49.54 -11.26 20.27
N GLY A 214 -49.16 -12.53 20.47
CA GLY A 214 -50.12 -13.63 20.71
C GLY A 214 -51.05 -13.43 21.92
N ARG A 215 -52.28 -13.98 21.89
CA ARG A 215 -53.22 -13.93 23.04
C ARG A 215 -52.75 -14.81 24.23
N GLY A 216 -53.07 -14.39 25.45
CA GLY A 216 -52.40 -14.79 26.71
C GLY A 216 -52.25 -16.29 27.00
N LEU A 217 -53.20 -17.15 26.64
CA LEU A 217 -53.10 -18.60 26.86
C LEU A 217 -52.33 -19.33 25.73
N GLY A 218 -52.50 -18.89 24.48
CA GLY A 218 -51.72 -19.40 23.34
C GLY A 218 -50.24 -19.04 23.43
N ARG A 219 -49.90 -17.97 24.16
CA ARG A 219 -48.52 -17.56 24.45
C ARG A 219 -47.80 -18.53 25.38
N VAL A 220 -48.47 -18.99 26.43
CA VAL A 220 -47.90 -19.96 27.37
C VAL A 220 -47.66 -21.30 26.65
N VAL A 221 -48.64 -21.78 25.88
CA VAL A 221 -48.52 -23.04 25.13
C VAL A 221 -47.43 -22.95 24.04
N LYS A 222 -47.38 -21.85 23.27
CA LYS A 222 -46.29 -21.64 22.29
C LYS A 222 -44.92 -21.46 22.95
N GLY A 223 -44.86 -20.79 24.10
CA GLY A 223 -43.64 -20.62 24.89
C GLY A 223 -43.03 -21.94 25.39
N PHE A 224 -43.86 -22.96 25.65
CA PHE A 224 -43.38 -24.31 25.96
C PHE A 224 -42.87 -25.10 24.73
N THR A 225 -43.31 -24.74 23.51
CA THR A 225 -42.97 -25.48 22.27
C THR A 225 -41.92 -24.81 21.39
N GLN A 226 -41.65 -23.50 21.55
CA GLN A 226 -40.72 -22.73 20.71
C GLN A 226 -39.42 -22.17 21.37
N PRO A 227 -38.90 -22.65 22.52
CA PRO A 227 -37.62 -22.15 23.07
C PRO A 227 -36.44 -22.22 22.09
N THR A 228 -36.45 -23.22 21.20
CA THR A 228 -35.37 -23.49 20.25
C THR A 228 -35.20 -22.39 19.21
N VAL A 229 -36.29 -21.77 18.75
CA VAL A 229 -36.23 -20.77 17.67
C VAL A 229 -35.44 -19.52 18.04
N TYR A 230 -35.56 -19.06 19.29
CA TYR A 230 -34.79 -17.90 19.78
C TYR A 230 -33.35 -18.25 20.08
N ALA A 231 -33.11 -19.45 20.64
CA ALA A 231 -31.77 -19.96 20.87
C ALA A 231 -30.99 -20.12 19.55
N ASP A 232 -31.63 -20.62 18.49
CA ASP A 232 -31.03 -20.79 17.17
C ASP A 232 -30.71 -19.43 16.52
N LEU A 233 -31.58 -18.44 16.65
CA LEU A 233 -31.33 -17.08 16.17
C LEU A 233 -30.21 -16.39 16.92
N GLU A 234 -30.19 -16.52 18.25
CA GLU A 234 -29.13 -15.99 19.09
C GLU A 234 -27.79 -16.63 18.71
N GLN A 235 -27.75 -17.94 18.51
CA GLN A 235 -26.55 -18.65 18.09
C GLN A 235 -26.10 -18.23 16.68
N SER A 236 -27.02 -18.04 15.72
CA SER A 236 -26.71 -17.54 14.38
C SER A 236 -26.08 -16.13 14.44
N MET A 237 -26.70 -15.23 15.20
CA MET A 237 -26.20 -13.86 15.39
C MET A 237 -24.80 -13.88 16.02
N LEU A 238 -24.61 -14.66 17.08
CA LEU A 238 -23.32 -14.81 17.75
C LEU A 238 -22.22 -15.29 16.79
N ARG A 239 -22.52 -16.29 15.95
CA ARG A 239 -21.57 -16.77 14.93
C ARG A 239 -21.24 -15.67 13.93
N ASN A 240 -22.25 -14.96 13.40
CA ASN A 240 -22.00 -13.87 12.45
C ASN A 240 -21.16 -12.74 13.08
N PHE A 241 -21.40 -12.36 14.35
CA PHE A 241 -20.56 -11.37 15.03
C PHE A 241 -19.12 -11.85 15.26
N GLN A 242 -18.93 -13.14 15.58
CA GLN A 242 -17.60 -13.74 15.73
C GLN A 242 -16.85 -13.73 14.40
N ASP A 243 -17.52 -14.10 13.31
CA ASP A 243 -16.93 -14.10 11.97
C ASP A 243 -16.54 -12.68 11.54
N ILE A 244 -17.40 -11.69 11.79
CA ILE A 244 -17.11 -10.27 11.54
C ILE A 244 -15.85 -9.86 12.30
N ARG A 245 -15.77 -10.17 13.58
CA ARG A 245 -14.62 -9.84 14.42
C ARG A 245 -13.34 -10.51 13.91
N TYR A 246 -13.41 -11.77 13.49
CA TYR A 246 -12.29 -12.47 12.90
C TYR A 246 -11.81 -11.79 11.62
N ARG A 247 -12.73 -11.40 10.72
CA ARG A 247 -12.41 -10.66 9.50
C ARG A 247 -11.76 -9.31 9.80
N CYS A 248 -12.29 -8.56 10.75
CA CYS A 248 -11.70 -7.29 11.19
C CYS A 248 -10.28 -7.48 11.71
N ASN A 249 -10.03 -8.49 12.55
CA ASN A 249 -8.69 -8.78 13.06
C ASN A 249 -7.72 -9.12 11.91
N ALA A 250 -8.17 -9.90 10.91
CA ALA A 250 -7.35 -10.20 9.74
C ALA A 250 -7.01 -8.93 8.93
N LEU A 251 -7.97 -8.02 8.74
CA LEU A 251 -7.76 -6.75 8.04
C LEU A 251 -6.83 -5.81 8.83
N VAL A 252 -6.95 -5.77 10.16
CA VAL A 252 -5.99 -5.06 11.04
C VAL A 252 -4.58 -5.61 10.81
N SER A 253 -4.40 -6.94 10.88
CA SER A 253 -3.10 -7.57 10.71
C SER A 253 -2.51 -7.28 9.33
N GLN A 254 -3.33 -7.30 8.27
CA GLN A 254 -2.90 -6.92 6.93
C GLN A 254 -2.41 -5.47 6.89
N ARG A 255 -3.20 -4.51 7.40
CA ARG A 255 -2.81 -3.10 7.44
C ARG A 255 -1.57 -2.84 8.29
N ILE A 256 -1.41 -3.54 9.42
CA ILE A 256 -0.19 -3.45 10.24
C ILE A 256 1.02 -3.94 9.43
N SER A 257 0.89 -5.03 8.68
CA SER A 257 1.95 -5.53 7.81
C SER A 257 2.30 -4.54 6.70
N GLU A 258 1.29 -3.99 6.01
CA GLU A 258 1.47 -2.97 4.97
C GLU A 258 2.12 -1.69 5.53
N LEU A 259 1.67 -1.21 6.69
CA LEU A 259 2.23 -0.04 7.35
C LEU A 259 3.67 -0.30 7.83
N SER A 260 3.95 -1.48 8.35
CA SER A 260 5.32 -1.90 8.72
C SER A 260 6.23 -1.91 7.50
N GLN A 261 5.75 -2.45 6.37
CA GLN A 261 6.47 -2.44 5.10
C GLN A 261 6.67 -1.02 4.55
N SER A 262 5.66 -0.14 4.67
CA SER A 262 5.78 1.26 4.27
C SER A 262 6.76 2.02 5.15
N ASN A 263 6.72 1.82 6.47
CA ASN A 263 7.63 2.47 7.42
C ASN A 263 9.08 2.01 7.21
N THR A 264 9.31 0.73 6.93
CA THR A 264 10.65 0.23 6.59
C THR A 264 11.16 0.87 5.30
N ASN A 265 10.33 0.97 4.25
CA ASN A 265 10.68 1.66 3.01
C ASN A 265 11.01 3.16 3.22
N ILE A 266 10.21 3.89 4.01
CA ILE A 266 10.45 5.31 4.32
C ILE A 266 11.73 5.48 5.14
N ASN A 267 11.98 4.59 6.10
CA ASN A 267 13.19 4.62 6.89
C ASN A 267 14.44 4.36 6.02
N ASP A 268 14.37 3.38 5.12
CA ASP A 268 15.43 3.10 4.13
C ASP A 268 15.70 4.34 3.24
N GLU A 269 14.65 5.04 2.81
CA GLU A 269 14.78 6.29 2.04
C GLU A 269 15.46 7.39 2.84
N ASN A 270 15.09 7.56 4.11
CA ASN A 270 15.66 8.59 4.97
C ASN A 270 17.13 8.34 5.28
N GLU A 271 17.52 7.10 5.59
CA GLU A 271 18.91 6.74 5.81
C GLU A 271 19.73 6.88 4.52
N SER A 272 19.19 6.45 3.38
CA SER A 272 19.81 6.70 2.07
C SER A 272 20.02 8.20 1.82
N ARG A 273 19.02 9.04 2.10
CA ARG A 273 19.14 10.50 1.95
C ARG A 273 20.18 11.10 2.91
N LYS A 274 20.27 10.62 4.16
CA LYS A 274 21.28 11.08 5.13
C LYS A 274 22.68 10.73 4.68
N LEU A 275 22.91 9.49 4.24
CA LEU A 275 24.21 9.05 3.76
C LEU A 275 24.62 9.82 2.50
N ARG A 276 23.70 9.98 1.54
CA ARG A 276 23.93 10.82 0.35
C ARG A 276 24.33 12.23 0.76
N LYS A 277 23.60 12.86 1.68
CA LYS A 277 23.99 14.19 2.22
C LYS A 277 25.39 14.21 2.85
N LYS A 278 25.84 13.13 3.48
CA LYS A 278 27.21 13.04 4.01
C LYS A 278 28.26 12.88 2.91
N LEU A 279 28.00 12.02 1.92
CA LEU A 279 28.85 11.90 0.72
C LEU A 279 28.97 13.21 -0.04
N LEU A 280 28.00 14.12 0.08
CA LEU A 280 28.07 15.46 -0.52
C LEU A 280 28.83 16.49 0.31
N ARG A 281 28.95 16.28 1.63
CA ARG A 281 29.66 17.21 2.53
C ARG A 281 31.16 17.21 2.30
N SER A 282 31.73 16.19 1.63
CA SER A 282 33.12 16.20 1.14
C SER A 282 33.38 17.24 0.04
N GLY A 283 32.35 17.96 -0.42
CA GLY A 283 32.52 19.27 -1.04
C GLY A 283 32.62 19.30 -2.57
N HIS A 284 32.38 18.18 -3.26
CA HIS A 284 32.52 18.11 -4.72
C HIS A 284 31.18 17.70 -5.35
N SER A 285 30.35 18.72 -5.60
CA SER A 285 29.14 18.70 -6.42
C SER A 285 27.90 17.97 -5.86
N GLU A 286 26.72 18.58 -6.05
CA GLU A 286 25.44 17.90 -5.81
C GLU A 286 25.32 16.63 -6.66
N PRO A 287 24.75 15.53 -6.11
CA PRO A 287 24.64 14.28 -6.82
C PRO A 287 23.59 14.49 -7.89
N LEU A 288 23.98 14.23 -9.13
CA LEU A 288 23.08 14.44 -10.24
C LEU A 288 21.95 13.42 -10.15
N PRO A 289 20.67 13.85 -10.23
CA PRO A 289 19.55 12.93 -10.31
C PRO A 289 19.76 11.91 -11.43
N LYS A 290 19.27 10.67 -11.25
CA LYS A 290 19.36 9.60 -12.26
C LYS A 290 18.91 10.07 -13.66
N SER A 291 17.83 10.85 -13.74
CA SER A 291 17.35 11.44 -15.00
C SER A 291 18.40 12.36 -15.64
N THR A 292 19.00 13.26 -14.86
CA THR A 292 20.05 14.17 -15.33
C THR A 292 21.30 13.40 -15.79
N ARG A 293 21.70 12.35 -15.07
CA ARG A 293 22.83 11.49 -15.49
C ARG A 293 22.56 10.79 -16.81
N ASN A 294 21.36 10.25 -16.98
CA ASN A 294 20.97 9.62 -18.25
C ASN A 294 20.96 10.65 -19.39
N THR A 295 20.43 11.85 -19.16
CA THR A 295 20.50 12.95 -20.14
C THR A 295 21.93 13.35 -20.46
N GLN A 296 22.83 13.39 -19.48
CA GLN A 296 24.26 13.66 -19.72
C GLN A 296 24.91 12.55 -20.53
N LEU A 297 24.63 11.28 -20.22
CA LEU A 297 25.11 10.14 -20.99
C LEU A 297 24.62 10.20 -22.44
N ASP A 298 23.34 10.54 -22.66
CA ASP A 298 22.77 10.70 -24.00
C ASP A 298 23.39 11.88 -24.75
N ASN A 299 23.60 13.01 -24.07
CA ASN A 299 24.27 14.17 -24.64
C ASN A 299 25.74 13.86 -24.99
N HIS A 300 26.42 13.09 -24.13
CA HIS A 300 27.77 12.60 -24.39
C HIS A 300 27.79 11.67 -25.61
N ALA A 301 26.84 10.73 -25.69
CA ALA A 301 26.71 9.82 -26.83
C ALA A 301 26.51 10.61 -28.14
N ARG A 302 25.66 11.64 -28.13
CA ARG A 302 25.43 12.52 -29.28
C ARG A 302 26.66 13.32 -29.65
N LEU A 303 27.41 13.84 -28.66
CA LEU A 303 28.66 14.56 -28.89
C LEU A 303 29.72 13.65 -29.52
N LEU A 304 29.89 12.44 -28.99
CA LEU A 304 30.80 11.44 -29.55
C LEU A 304 30.40 11.07 -30.97
N ALA A 305 29.12 10.77 -31.20
CA ALA A 305 28.61 10.47 -32.53
C ALA A 305 28.89 11.63 -33.47
N HIS A 306 28.54 12.87 -33.12
CA HIS A 306 28.79 14.04 -33.95
C HIS A 306 30.28 14.22 -34.31
N ASN A 307 31.18 14.11 -33.32
CA ASN A 307 32.61 14.30 -33.53
C ASN A 307 33.23 13.23 -34.42
N PHE A 308 32.72 12.00 -34.38
CA PHE A 308 33.25 10.86 -35.11
C PHE A 308 32.47 10.48 -36.39
N ASP A 309 31.25 10.99 -36.59
CA ASP A 309 30.41 10.65 -37.75
C ASP A 309 30.99 11.19 -39.06
N GLN A 310 31.64 12.36 -39.01
CA GLN A 310 32.38 12.91 -40.16
C GLN A 310 33.49 11.97 -40.67
N TYR A 311 34.00 11.09 -39.81
CA TYR A 311 35.07 10.15 -40.14
C TYR A 311 34.56 8.71 -40.36
N ARG A 312 33.24 8.49 -40.28
CA ARG A 312 32.65 7.14 -40.32
C ARG A 312 32.93 6.39 -41.63
N ASN A 313 33.07 7.12 -42.73
CA ASN A 313 33.37 6.55 -44.04
C ASN A 313 34.88 6.37 -44.28
N MET A 314 35.73 6.98 -43.45
CA MET A 314 37.18 6.97 -43.60
C MET A 314 37.83 5.91 -42.71
N PHE A 315 37.31 5.72 -41.49
CA PHE A 315 37.94 4.84 -40.49
C PHE A 315 37.01 3.73 -40.01
N THR A 316 37.61 2.67 -39.49
CA THR A 316 36.86 1.56 -38.90
C THR A 316 36.20 1.99 -37.59
N THR A 317 34.88 1.85 -37.50
CA THR A 317 34.14 2.06 -36.23
C THR A 317 34.06 0.76 -35.42
N MET A 318 34.18 0.91 -34.09
CA MET A 318 33.96 -0.16 -33.13
C MET A 318 32.49 -0.13 -32.73
N THR A 319 31.75 -1.19 -33.05
CA THR A 319 30.36 -1.35 -32.63
C THR A 319 30.28 -2.28 -31.43
N VAL A 320 29.18 -2.24 -30.68
CA VAL A 320 28.97 -3.17 -29.57
C VAL A 320 29.02 -4.62 -30.03
N ALA A 321 28.46 -4.95 -31.20
CA ALA A 321 28.55 -6.30 -31.76
C ALA A 321 30.00 -6.73 -32.06
N LYS A 322 30.82 -5.82 -32.62
CA LYS A 322 32.25 -6.08 -32.83
C LYS A 322 32.97 -6.29 -31.51
N LEU A 323 32.73 -5.45 -30.51
CA LEU A 323 33.27 -5.62 -29.16
C LEU A 323 32.87 -6.98 -28.57
N GLN A 324 31.60 -7.35 -28.65
CA GLN A 324 31.09 -8.62 -28.14
C GLN A 324 31.68 -9.86 -28.83
N SER A 325 32.08 -9.71 -30.10
CA SER A 325 32.72 -10.79 -30.85
C SER A 325 34.18 -11.03 -30.46
N THR A 326 34.83 -10.12 -29.73
CA THR A 326 36.24 -10.28 -29.39
C THR A 326 36.46 -11.33 -28.29
N PRO A 327 37.59 -12.06 -28.30
CA PRO A 327 37.92 -12.98 -27.22
C PRO A 327 38.05 -12.28 -25.86
N GLU A 328 38.58 -11.06 -25.85
CA GLU A 328 38.74 -10.24 -24.63
C GLU A 328 37.39 -9.93 -23.98
N TYR A 329 36.38 -9.54 -24.75
CA TYR A 329 35.04 -9.31 -24.21
C TYR A 329 34.44 -10.60 -23.67
N ARG A 330 34.59 -11.73 -24.38
CA ARG A 330 34.08 -13.03 -23.90
C ARG A 330 34.71 -13.42 -22.57
N ASP A 331 36.03 -13.31 -22.46
CA ASP A 331 36.77 -13.56 -21.22
C ASP A 331 36.32 -12.64 -20.09
N TRP A 332 36.22 -11.34 -20.37
CA TRP A 332 35.72 -10.36 -19.41
C TRP A 332 34.29 -10.69 -18.97
N SER A 333 33.38 -10.97 -19.90
CA SER A 333 31.97 -11.24 -19.60
C SER A 333 31.78 -12.53 -18.80
N ALA A 334 32.56 -13.59 -19.10
CA ALA A 334 32.43 -14.91 -18.49
C ALA A 334 32.98 -15.01 -17.06
N ALA A 335 33.95 -14.16 -16.69
CA ALA A 335 34.48 -14.14 -15.32
C ALA A 335 33.38 -13.77 -14.29
N GLN A 336 33.60 -13.98 -12.99
CA GLN A 336 32.65 -13.50 -11.97
C GLN A 336 32.79 -12.00 -11.75
N SER A 337 34.00 -11.59 -11.40
CA SER A 337 34.40 -10.19 -11.23
C SER A 337 35.62 -9.95 -12.10
N SER A 338 35.56 -8.93 -12.96
CA SER A 338 36.61 -8.63 -13.93
C SER A 338 36.56 -7.18 -14.40
N MET A 339 37.73 -6.69 -14.81
CA MET A 339 37.91 -5.37 -15.42
C MET A 339 38.33 -5.53 -16.87
N LEU A 340 37.69 -4.79 -17.77
CA LEU A 340 38.10 -4.66 -19.17
C LEU A 340 38.58 -3.24 -19.41
N ILE A 341 39.80 -3.11 -19.92
CA ILE A 341 40.38 -1.83 -20.35
C ILE A 341 40.34 -1.78 -21.87
N LEU A 342 39.52 -0.87 -22.41
CA LEU A 342 39.49 -0.50 -23.81
C LEU A 342 40.43 0.68 -24.03
N TYR A 343 41.45 0.51 -24.86
CA TYR A 343 42.41 1.58 -25.14
C TYR A 343 42.94 1.52 -26.55
N GLY A 344 43.40 2.66 -27.05
CA GLY A 344 44.06 2.75 -28.34
C GLY A 344 44.22 4.19 -28.78
N ASN A 345 44.86 4.36 -29.93
CA ASN A 345 45.08 5.65 -30.54
C ASN A 345 43.89 6.07 -31.40
N ASN A 346 43.59 7.37 -31.40
CA ASN A 346 42.79 7.98 -32.46
C ASN A 346 43.64 8.04 -33.74
N ASN A 347 43.02 8.03 -34.91
CA ASN A 347 43.75 8.19 -36.16
C ASN A 347 44.36 9.61 -36.22
N THR A 348 45.59 9.74 -36.73
CA THR A 348 46.30 11.02 -36.82
C THR A 348 45.59 12.06 -37.69
N GLU A 349 44.76 11.60 -38.64
CA GLU A 349 43.93 12.46 -39.50
C GLU A 349 42.68 13.01 -38.79
N CYS A 350 42.30 12.43 -37.65
CA CYS A 350 41.25 13.00 -36.80
C CYS A 350 41.78 14.24 -36.09
N THR A 351 41.68 15.41 -36.73
CA THR A 351 42.09 16.68 -36.13
C THR A 351 41.24 16.99 -34.89
N HIS A 352 41.79 16.67 -33.72
CA HIS A 352 41.48 17.24 -32.41
C HIS A 352 40.13 16.94 -31.72
N PRO A 353 39.47 15.77 -31.82
CA PRO A 353 38.54 15.41 -30.75
C PRO A 353 39.36 15.11 -29.48
N PRO A 354 39.15 15.81 -28.36
CA PRO A 354 39.77 15.44 -27.09
C PRO A 354 39.28 14.06 -26.63
N GLN A 355 38.16 13.54 -27.17
CA GLN A 355 37.55 12.25 -26.86
C GLN A 355 38.30 11.03 -27.42
N SER A 356 38.08 9.85 -26.83
CA SER A 356 38.55 8.57 -27.40
C SER A 356 37.53 8.08 -28.41
N TRP A 357 37.97 7.57 -29.57
CA TRP A 357 37.06 6.93 -30.52
C TRP A 357 36.39 5.67 -29.93
N LEU A 358 37.04 5.03 -28.93
CA LEU A 358 36.48 3.89 -28.19
C LEU A 358 35.45 4.29 -27.13
N SER A 359 35.35 5.57 -26.78
CA SER A 359 34.29 6.05 -25.86
C SER A 359 32.90 5.80 -26.44
N LEU A 360 32.74 5.85 -27.77
CA LEU A 360 31.47 5.62 -28.45
C LEU A 360 30.91 4.22 -28.12
N VAL A 361 31.72 3.17 -28.28
CA VAL A 361 31.27 1.80 -27.99
C VAL A 361 31.01 1.58 -26.50
N GLY A 362 31.79 2.21 -25.61
CA GLY A 362 31.57 2.12 -24.16
C GLY A 362 30.23 2.72 -23.74
N VAL A 363 29.89 3.89 -24.30
CA VAL A 363 28.62 4.58 -24.05
C VAL A 363 27.44 3.83 -24.68
N GLU A 364 27.56 3.39 -25.94
CA GLU A 364 26.54 2.59 -26.61
C GLU A 364 26.24 1.30 -25.85
N TYR A 365 27.29 0.59 -25.38
CA TYR A 365 27.15 -0.61 -24.57
C TYR A 365 26.38 -0.33 -23.27
N THR A 366 26.69 0.78 -22.61
CA THR A 366 26.00 1.20 -21.39
C THR A 366 24.52 1.52 -21.65
N GLN A 367 24.22 2.25 -22.72
CA GLN A 367 22.83 2.53 -23.11
C GLN A 367 22.08 1.23 -23.45
N GLN A 368 22.73 0.27 -24.10
CA GLN A 368 22.14 -1.05 -24.38
C GLN A 368 21.80 -1.78 -23.08
N LEU A 369 22.70 -1.80 -22.09
CA LEU A 369 22.44 -2.41 -20.78
C LEU A 369 21.26 -1.71 -20.07
N ILE A 370 21.19 -0.38 -20.13
CA ILE A 370 20.09 0.39 -19.51
C ILE A 370 18.74 0.03 -20.16
N ARG A 371 18.70 -0.05 -21.49
CA ARG A 371 17.48 -0.44 -22.23
C ARG A 371 17.02 -1.85 -21.86
N GLN A 372 17.95 -2.80 -21.83
CA GLN A 372 17.65 -4.19 -21.43
C GLN A 372 17.09 -4.28 -19.99
N SER A 373 17.60 -3.46 -19.07
CA SER A 373 17.08 -3.37 -17.70
C SER A 373 15.66 -2.80 -17.66
N VAL A 374 15.35 -1.77 -18.46
CA VAL A 374 14.01 -1.16 -18.52
C VAL A 374 12.99 -2.11 -19.15
N ASP A 375 13.34 -2.76 -20.26
CA ASP A 375 12.45 -3.69 -20.95
C ASP A 375 12.08 -4.90 -20.07
N SER A 376 13.03 -5.39 -19.27
CA SER A 376 12.80 -6.46 -18.30
C SER A 376 11.82 -6.02 -17.20
N ALA A 377 11.92 -4.77 -16.73
CA ALA A 377 11.00 -4.21 -15.73
C ALA A 377 9.57 -4.03 -16.27
N ILE A 378 9.41 -3.61 -17.53
CA ILE A 378 8.09 -3.37 -18.16
C ILE A 378 7.38 -4.69 -18.45
N THR A 379 8.10 -5.67 -19.00
CA THR A 379 7.50 -6.93 -19.44
C THR A 379 7.12 -7.85 -18.28
N GLY A 380 7.55 -7.53 -17.04
CA GLY A 380 7.33 -8.38 -15.87
C GLY A 380 7.93 -9.78 -16.02
N ALA A 381 8.71 -10.00 -17.08
CA ALA A 381 9.42 -11.24 -17.30
C ALA A 381 10.43 -11.35 -16.16
N LYS A 382 10.24 -12.35 -15.29
CA LYS A 382 11.25 -12.78 -14.34
C LYS A 382 12.43 -13.39 -15.10
N THR A 383 13.14 -12.59 -15.88
CA THR A 383 14.46 -12.96 -16.37
C THR A 383 15.35 -12.94 -15.15
N ASN A 384 15.60 -14.14 -14.59
CA ASN A 384 16.31 -14.34 -13.33
C ASN A 384 17.75 -13.77 -13.29
N ASP A 385 18.26 -13.18 -14.38
CA ASP A 385 19.67 -12.80 -14.54
C ASP A 385 19.95 -11.35 -14.99
N LEU A 386 18.95 -10.49 -15.24
CA LEU A 386 19.17 -9.19 -15.92
C LEU A 386 18.85 -7.92 -15.13
N ASP A 387 18.56 -8.02 -13.82
CA ASP A 387 18.56 -6.84 -12.94
C ASP A 387 20.01 -6.38 -12.67
N ASN A 388 20.65 -5.87 -13.72
CA ASN A 388 22.03 -5.39 -13.71
C ASN A 388 22.07 -3.98 -13.09
N PHE A 389 23.00 -3.75 -12.16
CA PHE A 389 23.27 -2.38 -11.68
C PHE A 389 24.24 -1.71 -12.63
N ILE A 390 23.86 -0.57 -13.19
CA ILE A 390 24.65 0.09 -14.23
C ILE A 390 25.05 1.45 -13.72
N VAL A 391 26.34 1.61 -13.50
CA VAL A 391 26.97 2.85 -13.08
C VAL A 391 27.75 3.38 -14.26
N ALA A 392 27.43 4.60 -14.71
CA ALA A 392 28.12 5.23 -15.81
C ALA A 392 28.71 6.55 -15.33
N HIS A 393 30.02 6.68 -15.45
CA HIS A 393 30.73 7.91 -15.12
C HIS A 393 31.59 8.35 -16.29
N VAL A 394 31.42 9.61 -16.71
CA VAL A 394 32.16 10.23 -17.81
C VAL A 394 33.04 11.32 -17.20
N VAL A 395 34.35 11.13 -17.25
CA VAL A 395 35.32 12.10 -16.73
C VAL A 395 35.44 13.25 -17.73
N GLY A 396 35.13 14.49 -17.31
CA GLY A 396 35.47 15.71 -18.07
C GLY A 396 34.33 16.54 -18.69
N GLN A 397 33.05 16.29 -18.38
CA GLN A 397 31.95 17.15 -18.90
C GLN A 397 31.63 18.40 -18.05
N ARG A 398 32.16 18.52 -16.82
CA ARG A 398 32.02 19.73 -16.01
C ARG A 398 33.24 20.62 -16.29
N GLY A 399 33.04 21.72 -17.00
CA GLY A 399 34.08 22.57 -17.61
C GLY A 399 35.34 22.81 -16.77
N ASP A 400 36.49 22.89 -17.45
CA ASP A 400 37.87 23.23 -17.05
C ASP A 400 38.47 22.64 -15.76
N LYS A 401 37.68 22.01 -14.90
CA LYS A 401 38.17 21.35 -13.68
C LYS A 401 38.27 19.86 -13.94
N HIS A 402 39.50 19.37 -13.94
CA HIS A 402 39.79 17.94 -13.88
C HIS A 402 39.02 17.33 -12.69
N ILE A 403 38.12 16.39 -12.99
CA ILE A 403 37.42 15.61 -11.96
C ILE A 403 38.46 14.77 -11.23
N GLY A 404 38.49 14.89 -9.91
CA GLY A 404 39.39 14.10 -9.07
C GLY A 404 39.01 12.62 -9.13
N ALA A 405 40.02 11.76 -9.03
CA ALA A 405 39.85 10.33 -8.84
C ALA A 405 38.88 9.99 -7.68
N GLU A 406 38.97 10.77 -6.61
CA GLU A 406 38.13 10.68 -5.43
C GLU A 406 36.65 10.97 -5.77
N GLU A 407 36.40 12.04 -6.55
CA GLU A 407 35.05 12.41 -7.00
C GLU A 407 34.45 11.34 -7.94
N ALA A 408 35.26 10.70 -8.78
CA ALA A 408 34.79 9.60 -9.63
C ALA A 408 34.34 8.39 -8.78
N LEU A 409 35.12 7.99 -7.77
CA LEU A 409 34.76 6.90 -6.86
C LEU A 409 33.55 7.24 -6.00
N GLU A 410 33.46 8.48 -5.49
CA GLU A 410 32.29 8.98 -4.76
C GLU A 410 31.03 8.97 -5.63
N ALA A 411 31.14 9.42 -6.88
CA ALA A 411 30.05 9.39 -7.83
C ALA A 411 29.57 7.96 -8.06
N ILE A 412 30.49 7.01 -8.27
CA ILE A 412 30.18 5.58 -8.43
C ILE A 412 29.44 5.05 -7.20
N ALA A 413 29.95 5.33 -5.99
CA ALA A 413 29.33 4.93 -4.73
C ALA A 413 27.89 5.49 -4.59
N ASP A 414 27.67 6.78 -4.91
CA ASP A 414 26.34 7.39 -4.91
C ASP A 414 25.39 6.70 -5.90
N GLN A 415 25.84 6.38 -7.12
CA GLN A 415 24.96 5.70 -8.09
C GLN A 415 24.56 4.31 -7.61
N ILE A 416 25.47 3.56 -6.98
CA ILE A 416 25.17 2.22 -6.45
C ILE A 416 24.17 2.32 -5.30
N ILE A 417 24.40 3.23 -4.34
CA ILE A 417 23.47 3.43 -3.20
C ILE A 417 22.09 3.86 -3.70
N GLU A 418 22.03 4.76 -4.70
CA GLU A 418 20.76 5.21 -5.27
C GLU A 418 19.98 4.05 -5.93
N GLN A 419 20.70 3.15 -6.63
CA GLN A 419 20.09 1.97 -7.25
C GLN A 419 19.77 0.87 -6.23
N GLN A 420 20.49 0.80 -5.11
CA GLN A 420 20.39 -0.25 -4.10
C GLN A 420 20.19 0.32 -2.70
N ARG A 421 18.99 0.83 -2.44
CA ARG A 421 18.58 1.33 -1.12
C ARG A 421 18.70 0.29 -0.01
N CYS A 422 18.62 -1.00 -0.35
CA CYS A 422 18.75 -2.09 0.62
C CYS A 422 20.15 -2.21 1.24
N VAL A 423 21.19 -1.64 0.61
CA VAL A 423 22.57 -1.62 1.14
C VAL A 423 22.62 -1.05 2.56
N LEU A 424 21.71 -0.14 2.88
CA LEU A 424 21.68 0.58 4.17
C LEU A 424 20.67 0.02 5.18
N ARG A 425 19.98 -1.08 4.86
CA ARG A 425 18.98 -1.68 5.76
C ARG A 425 19.58 -2.18 7.07
N ARG A 426 20.80 -2.71 7.03
CA ARG A 426 21.50 -3.21 8.21
C ARG A 426 22.19 -2.06 8.90
N ARG A 427 21.74 -1.73 10.11
CA ARG A 427 22.29 -0.61 10.91
C ARG A 427 23.82 -0.68 11.06
N SER A 428 24.37 -1.85 11.36
CA SER A 428 25.83 -2.04 11.47
C SER A 428 26.58 -1.76 10.16
N ALA A 429 26.00 -2.13 9.02
CA ALA A 429 26.59 -1.83 7.71
C ALA A 429 26.45 -0.35 7.38
N ALA A 430 25.31 0.27 7.68
CA ALA A 430 25.09 1.70 7.48
C ALA A 430 26.07 2.54 8.31
N ASP A 431 26.30 2.19 9.58
CA ASP A 431 27.26 2.87 10.46
C ASP A 431 28.70 2.74 9.91
N HIS A 432 29.09 1.55 9.45
CA HIS A 432 30.41 1.31 8.86
C HIS A 432 30.62 2.06 7.54
N ILE A 433 29.63 2.01 6.63
CA ILE A 433 29.64 2.76 5.36
C ILE A 433 29.71 4.26 5.65
N THR A 434 28.96 4.73 6.64
CA THR A 434 28.98 6.14 7.06
C THR A 434 30.35 6.56 7.57
N PHE A 435 31.01 5.72 8.38
CA PHE A 435 32.37 5.98 8.85
C PHE A 435 33.37 6.06 7.69
N LEU A 436 33.31 5.13 6.73
CA LEU A 436 34.17 5.14 5.54
C LEU A 436 33.88 6.34 4.61
N ALA A 437 32.63 6.81 4.57
CA ALA A 437 32.22 7.99 3.83
C ALA A 437 32.82 9.30 4.37
N ASP A 438 33.32 9.31 5.61
CA ASP A 438 34.01 10.47 6.16
C ASP A 438 35.53 10.47 5.85
N SER A 439 36.06 9.39 5.24
CA SER A 439 37.48 9.33 4.85
C SER A 439 37.77 10.19 3.60
N PRO A 440 38.73 11.12 3.66
CA PRO A 440 39.10 11.96 2.52
C PRO A 440 40.10 11.26 1.58
N THR A 441 40.60 10.07 1.91
CA THR A 441 41.63 9.39 1.13
C THR A 441 41.03 8.53 0.03
N LEU A 442 41.77 8.39 -1.08
CA LEU A 442 41.36 7.54 -2.19
C LEU A 442 41.18 6.06 -1.76
N GLU A 443 42.03 5.55 -0.87
CA GLU A 443 41.88 4.22 -0.27
C GLU A 443 40.60 4.11 0.57
N GLY A 444 40.26 5.15 1.32
CA GLY A 444 39.01 5.21 2.06
C GLY A 444 37.78 5.16 1.15
N ARG A 445 37.84 5.84 -0.01
CA ARG A 445 36.79 5.78 -1.04
C ARG A 445 36.69 4.40 -1.69
N ALA A 446 37.82 3.73 -1.95
CA ALA A 446 37.81 2.36 -2.42
C ALA A 446 37.21 1.41 -1.35
N GLN A 447 37.62 1.52 -0.09
CA GLN A 447 37.05 0.73 1.01
C GLN A 447 35.54 0.97 1.17
N LEU A 448 35.10 2.21 1.05
CA LEU A 448 33.68 2.58 1.03
C LEU A 448 32.94 1.83 -0.09
N LEU A 449 33.49 1.87 -1.32
CA LEU A 449 32.89 1.20 -2.47
C LEU A 449 32.84 -0.33 -2.27
N LEU A 450 33.90 -0.92 -1.72
CA LEU A 450 33.91 -2.35 -1.35
C LEU A 450 32.84 -2.68 -0.32
N ALA A 451 32.70 -1.86 0.74
CA ALA A 451 31.70 -2.07 1.78
C ALA A 451 30.28 -1.98 1.21
N ILE A 452 30.02 -1.06 0.27
CA ILE A 452 28.74 -0.94 -0.44
C ILE A 452 28.48 -2.19 -1.30
N LEU A 453 29.47 -2.62 -2.09
CA LEU A 453 29.38 -3.79 -2.97
C LEU A 453 29.13 -5.08 -2.17
N ASP A 454 29.73 -5.21 -0.99
CA ASP A 454 29.54 -6.36 -0.09
C ASP A 454 28.12 -6.46 0.49
N GLN A 455 27.36 -5.36 0.52
CA GLN A 455 25.95 -5.37 0.92
C GLN A 455 24.98 -5.50 -0.26
N CYS A 456 25.48 -5.41 -1.50
CA CYS A 456 24.63 -5.59 -2.67
C CYS A 456 24.15 -7.05 -2.75
N PRO A 457 22.93 -7.30 -3.25
CA PRO A 457 22.50 -8.66 -3.56
C PRO A 457 23.47 -9.30 -4.59
N PRO A 458 23.48 -10.64 -4.73
CA PRO A 458 24.39 -11.37 -5.62
C PRO A 458 24.03 -11.19 -7.11
N ARG A 459 23.95 -9.93 -7.55
CA ARG A 459 23.64 -9.48 -8.90
C ARG A 459 24.87 -8.78 -9.48
N PRO A 460 25.04 -8.80 -10.80
CA PRO A 460 26.17 -8.12 -11.43
C PRO A 460 26.04 -6.59 -11.34
N VAL A 461 27.10 -5.96 -10.86
CA VAL A 461 27.30 -4.50 -10.87
C VAL A 461 28.24 -4.17 -12.03
N PHE A 462 27.72 -3.48 -13.02
CA PHE A 462 28.47 -2.94 -14.16
C PHE A 462 28.86 -1.49 -13.87
N VAL A 463 30.15 -1.21 -13.92
CA VAL A 463 30.72 0.13 -13.74
C VAL A 463 31.45 0.51 -15.02
N LEU A 464 30.90 1.47 -15.78
CA LEU A 464 31.59 2.12 -16.88
C LEU A 464 32.27 3.39 -16.36
N ILE A 465 33.57 3.51 -16.61
CA ILE A 465 34.31 4.76 -16.44
C ILE A 465 34.93 5.15 -17.78
N ASP A 466 34.36 6.18 -18.39
CA ASP A 466 34.85 6.72 -19.65
C ASP A 466 35.89 7.80 -19.40
N ARG A 467 37.05 7.67 -20.07
CA ARG A 467 38.15 8.64 -20.06
C ARG A 467 38.81 8.86 -18.71
N LEU A 468 39.07 7.78 -17.97
CA LEU A 468 39.82 7.85 -16.71
C LEU A 468 41.24 8.45 -16.90
N ASP A 469 41.80 8.41 -18.13
CA ASP A 469 43.04 9.10 -18.49
C ASP A 469 43.02 10.63 -18.32
N LEU A 470 41.85 11.25 -18.20
CA LEU A 470 41.72 12.70 -17.98
C LEU A 470 41.91 13.12 -16.51
N CYS A 471 41.99 12.15 -15.59
CA CYS A 471 42.45 12.41 -14.23
C CYS A 471 43.95 12.71 -14.22
N ALA A 472 44.44 13.37 -13.17
CA ALA A 472 45.87 13.61 -13.00
C ALA A 472 46.67 12.29 -13.11
N GLU A 473 47.80 12.31 -13.81
CA GLU A 473 48.53 11.10 -14.22
C GLU A 473 48.97 10.24 -13.02
N ASP A 474 49.47 10.89 -11.96
CA ASP A 474 49.88 10.28 -10.70
C ASP A 474 48.72 9.57 -9.99
N LYS A 475 47.50 10.09 -10.14
CA LYS A 475 46.28 9.50 -9.57
C LYS A 475 45.75 8.35 -10.42
N THR A 476 45.89 8.41 -11.75
CA THR A 476 45.28 7.43 -12.68
C THR A 476 45.77 6.01 -12.39
N SER A 477 47.08 5.79 -12.27
CA SER A 477 47.65 4.48 -11.95
C SER A 477 47.15 3.97 -10.60
N ARG A 478 47.10 4.84 -9.59
CA ARG A 478 46.62 4.50 -8.24
C ARG A 478 45.13 4.10 -8.25
N VAL A 479 44.29 4.82 -9.00
CA VAL A 479 42.87 4.46 -9.18
C VAL A 479 42.73 3.09 -9.83
N ILE A 480 43.50 2.83 -10.89
CA ILE A 480 43.46 1.54 -11.58
C ILE A 480 43.80 0.40 -10.61
N THR A 481 44.88 0.53 -9.84
CA THR A 481 45.26 -0.43 -8.79
C THR A 481 44.13 -0.63 -7.78
N LEU A 482 43.50 0.46 -7.31
CA LEU A 482 42.39 0.37 -6.36
C LEU A 482 41.15 -0.31 -6.96
N LEU A 483 40.77 0.03 -8.19
CA LEU A 483 39.63 -0.57 -8.88
C LEU A 483 39.85 -2.06 -9.13
N MET A 484 41.08 -2.46 -9.42
CA MET A 484 41.39 -3.88 -9.57
C MET A 484 41.41 -4.61 -8.22
N ASN A 485 41.90 -3.97 -7.15
CA ASN A 485 41.75 -4.49 -5.78
C ASN A 485 40.26 -4.68 -5.44
N LEU A 486 39.37 -3.78 -5.87
CA LEU A 486 37.93 -3.96 -5.72
C LEU A 486 37.43 -5.19 -6.47
N VAL A 487 37.87 -5.41 -7.71
CA VAL A 487 37.52 -6.60 -8.49
C VAL A 487 37.99 -7.89 -7.79
N GLN A 488 39.15 -7.86 -7.15
CA GLN A 488 39.69 -9.00 -6.41
C GLN A 488 38.93 -9.28 -5.11
N LEU A 489 38.55 -8.24 -4.37
CA LEU A 489 37.97 -8.36 -3.03
C LEU A 489 36.44 -8.44 -3.04
N ALA A 490 35.77 -7.96 -4.09
CA ALA A 490 34.32 -7.97 -4.18
C ALA A 490 33.78 -9.40 -4.17
N LYS A 491 32.95 -9.72 -3.18
CA LYS A 491 32.28 -11.03 -3.07
C LYS A 491 31.20 -11.23 -4.14
N GLY A 492 30.66 -10.14 -4.68
CA GLY A 492 29.63 -10.12 -5.71
C GLY A 492 30.15 -10.41 -7.12
N ARG A 493 29.36 -10.04 -8.14
CA ARG A 493 29.77 -10.01 -9.54
C ARG A 493 30.05 -8.56 -9.92
N LEU A 494 31.32 -8.16 -10.01
CA LEU A 494 31.71 -6.78 -10.35
C LEU A 494 32.33 -6.73 -11.75
N LYS A 495 31.73 -5.96 -12.66
CA LYS A 495 32.17 -5.79 -14.04
C LYS A 495 32.56 -4.36 -14.28
N ILE A 496 33.85 -4.09 -14.39
CA ILE A 496 34.35 -2.74 -14.66
C ILE A 496 34.75 -2.65 -16.14
N LEU A 497 34.27 -1.63 -16.84
CA LEU A 497 34.69 -1.27 -18.18
C LEU A 497 35.33 0.11 -18.14
N LEU A 498 36.62 0.18 -18.46
CA LEU A 498 37.38 1.42 -18.53
C LEU A 498 37.69 1.75 -19.97
N VAL A 499 37.59 3.03 -20.33
CA VAL A 499 38.01 3.52 -21.66
C VAL A 499 39.13 4.53 -21.48
N PHE A 500 40.22 4.32 -22.22
CA PHE A 500 41.40 5.18 -22.23
C PHE A 500 41.75 5.64 -23.65
N ARG A 501 42.44 6.77 -23.72
CA ARG A 501 43.26 7.13 -24.88
C ARG A 501 44.70 6.72 -24.64
N LYS A 502 45.26 5.96 -25.57
CA LYS A 502 46.65 5.50 -25.45
C LYS A 502 47.64 6.66 -25.48
N GLU A 503 47.37 7.75 -26.21
CA GLU A 503 48.29 8.90 -26.26
C GLU A 503 48.39 9.64 -24.93
N VAL A 504 47.35 9.59 -24.10
CA VAL A 504 47.30 10.24 -22.79
C VAL A 504 47.81 9.29 -21.72
N TRP A 505 47.39 8.02 -21.78
CA TRP A 505 47.81 7.00 -20.83
C TRP A 505 48.15 5.68 -21.56
N ASP A 506 49.44 5.47 -21.85
CA ASP A 506 49.89 4.24 -22.49
C ASP A 506 49.94 3.06 -21.50
N VAL A 507 48.99 2.14 -21.67
CA VAL A 507 48.89 0.88 -20.91
C VAL A 507 50.09 -0.01 -21.18
N ASP A 508 50.60 -0.02 -22.42
CA ASP A 508 51.67 -0.93 -22.83
C ASP A 508 52.98 -0.57 -22.11
N SER A 509 53.30 0.74 -22.05
CA SER A 509 54.47 1.26 -21.34
C SER A 509 54.39 1.10 -19.82
N ARG A 510 53.20 0.93 -19.26
CA ARG A 510 52.97 0.76 -17.81
C ARG A 510 52.62 -0.67 -17.42
N ARG A 511 52.81 -1.63 -18.32
CA ARG A 511 52.47 -3.04 -18.08
C ARG A 511 53.21 -3.65 -16.89
N ASP A 512 54.38 -3.14 -16.55
CA ASP A 512 55.16 -3.59 -15.38
C ASP A 512 54.51 -3.19 -14.04
N LEU A 513 53.65 -2.16 -14.04
CA LEU A 513 52.85 -1.78 -12.87
C LEU A 513 51.62 -2.68 -12.70
N ILE A 514 51.30 -3.49 -13.70
CA ILE A 514 50.18 -4.42 -13.69
C ILE A 514 50.72 -5.80 -13.31
N GLU A 515 50.27 -6.32 -12.17
CA GLU A 515 50.65 -7.66 -11.72
C GLU A 515 50.28 -8.72 -12.78
N LYS A 516 51.28 -9.50 -13.21
CA LYS A 516 51.10 -10.55 -14.25
C LYS A 516 50.00 -11.55 -13.88
N GLU A 517 49.83 -11.83 -12.59
CA GLU A 517 48.80 -12.72 -12.05
C GLU A 517 47.38 -12.27 -12.45
N TRP A 518 47.15 -10.98 -12.61
CA TRP A 518 45.81 -10.45 -12.87
C TRP A 518 45.38 -10.62 -14.33
N LEU A 519 46.36 -10.57 -15.24
CA LEU A 519 46.19 -10.93 -16.65
C LEU A 519 45.95 -12.43 -16.80
N VAL A 520 46.72 -13.26 -16.09
CA VAL A 520 46.60 -14.73 -16.15
C VAL A 520 45.26 -15.20 -15.57
N SER A 521 44.82 -14.61 -14.46
CA SER A 521 43.55 -14.95 -13.82
C SER A 521 42.32 -14.36 -14.53
N LYS A 522 42.51 -13.62 -15.64
CA LYS A 522 41.44 -12.91 -16.39
C LYS A 522 40.64 -11.92 -15.53
N LYS A 523 41.17 -11.51 -14.38
CA LYS A 523 40.59 -10.45 -13.54
C LYS A 523 40.81 -9.07 -14.17
N LEU A 524 41.88 -8.93 -14.95
CA LEU A 524 42.11 -7.81 -15.85
C LEU A 524 42.20 -8.32 -17.28
N VAL A 525 41.44 -7.69 -18.17
CA VAL A 525 41.47 -7.95 -19.60
C VAL A 525 41.80 -6.64 -20.32
N LEU A 526 42.73 -6.70 -21.27
CA LEU A 526 43.19 -5.55 -22.04
C LEU A 526 42.78 -5.73 -23.50
N LEU A 527 42.05 -4.78 -24.06
CA LEU A 527 41.69 -4.76 -25.47
C LEU A 527 42.23 -3.50 -26.13
N ARG A 528 43.34 -3.67 -26.87
CA ARG A 528 43.94 -2.60 -27.67
C ARG A 528 43.31 -2.53 -29.05
N ARG A 529 42.82 -1.35 -29.43
CA ARG A 529 42.30 -1.06 -30.76
C ARG A 529 42.66 0.36 -31.16
N ASP A 530 43.62 0.48 -32.08
CA ASP A 530 43.96 1.75 -32.71
C ASP A 530 42.98 2.01 -33.88
N GLN A 531 42.60 3.26 -34.09
CA GLN A 531 41.70 3.65 -35.17
C GLN A 531 42.46 3.62 -36.50
N LEU A 532 42.15 2.64 -37.34
CA LEU A 532 42.71 2.47 -38.67
C LEU A 532 41.89 3.22 -39.72
#